data_AF-A0A644YF03-F1
#
_entry.id   AF-A0A644YF03-F1
#
_cell.length_a   1.000
_cell.length_b   1.000
_cell.length_c   1.000
_cell.angle_alpha   90.00
_cell.angle_beta   90.00
_cell.angle_gamma   90.00
#
_symmetry.space_group_name_H-M   'P 1'
#
loop_
_entity.id
_entity.type
_entity.pdbx_description
1 polymer ?
#
loop_
_entity_poly.entity_id
_entity_poly.type
_entity_poly.pdbx_seq_one_letter_code
_entity_poly.pdbx_strand_id
1 'polypeptide(L)'
;MVGESGIYQITISINAEATTDPDPDQPYLDAIITVNGTPIFGDTSTFFKIPNRSASTYVVQASLSAGDEVGVSISSNFLALGYINRSLTIVQLSN
;
A
#
# COMPACT_ATOMS: atom_id res chain seq x y z
N MET A 1 -9.48 12.05 -1.98
CA MET A 1 -10.45 12.03 -3.09
C MET A 1 -9.76 12.50 -4.35
N VAL A 2 -10.05 11.87 -5.49
CA VAL A 2 -9.65 12.41 -6.79
C VAL A 2 -10.64 13.47 -7.25
N GLY A 3 -10.13 14.53 -7.89
CA GLY A 3 -10.95 15.67 -8.32
C GLY A 3 -11.65 15.46 -9.66
N GLU A 4 -11.13 14.57 -10.51
CA GLU A 4 -11.59 14.35 -11.88
C GLU A 4 -11.68 12.86 -12.17
N SER A 5 -12.46 12.51 -13.19
CA SER A 5 -12.48 11.13 -13.71
C SER A 5 -11.30 10.90 -14.64
N GLY A 6 -10.74 9.70 -14.62
CA GLY A 6 -9.63 9.34 -15.51
C GLY A 6 -8.86 8.09 -15.08
N ILE A 7 -7.73 7.85 -15.74
CA ILE A 7 -6.79 6.79 -15.37
C ILE A 7 -5.74 7.36 -14.44
N TYR A 8 -5.58 6.74 -13.28
CA TYR A 8 -4.63 7.14 -12.26
C TYR A 8 -3.59 6.06 -12.02
N GLN A 9 -2.35 6.47 -11.84
CA GLN A 9 -1.31 5.67 -11.23
C GLN A 9 -1.28 5.94 -9.73
N ILE A 10 -1.44 4.88 -8.94
CA ILE A 10 -1.37 4.91 -7.49
C ILE A 10 -0.10 4.18 -7.09
N THR A 11 0.80 4.89 -6.40
CA THR A 11 2.06 4.36 -5.92
C THR A 11 2.08 4.42 -4.39
N ILE A 12 2.35 3.29 -3.74
CA ILE A 12 2.63 3.21 -2.31
C ILE A 12 4.05 2.71 -2.11
N SER A 13 4.87 3.49 -1.42
CA SER A 13 6.19 3.06 -0.96
C SER A 13 6.16 2.93 0.55
N ILE A 14 6.64 1.80 1.04
CA ILE A 14 6.72 1.49 2.47
C ILE A 14 8.14 1.04 2.76
N ASN A 15 8.72 1.60 3.82
CA ASN A 15 10.00 1.19 4.37
C ASN A 15 9.78 0.74 5.81
N ALA A 16 9.98 -0.55 6.06
CA ALA A 16 9.89 -1.15 7.39
C ALA A 16 11.26 -1.07 8.08
N GLU A 17 11.40 -0.30 9.16
CA GLU A 17 12.68 -0.14 9.86
C GLU A 17 13.04 -1.37 10.71
N ALA A 18 14.36 -1.60 10.75
CA ALA A 18 15.08 -2.80 11.13
C ALA A 18 15.50 -2.87 12.59
N THR A 19 15.24 -4.00 13.26
CA THR A 19 16.06 -4.45 14.40
C THR A 19 17.45 -4.91 13.90
N THR A 20 18.35 -5.50 14.70
CA THR A 20 19.69 -5.90 14.21
C THR A 20 19.81 -7.34 13.68
N ASP A 21 18.98 -8.31 14.10
CA ASP A 21 19.04 -9.71 13.59
C ASP A 21 17.88 -10.14 12.68
N PRO A 22 18.11 -10.53 11.40
CA PRO A 22 17.05 -11.05 10.53
C PRO A 22 16.74 -12.53 10.84
N ASP A 23 15.56 -12.81 11.41
CA ASP A 23 15.00 -14.14 11.75
C ASP A 23 14.05 -14.76 10.67
N PRO A 24 14.25 -15.97 10.14
CA PRO A 24 13.35 -16.60 9.16
C PRO A 24 11.88 -16.88 9.58
N ASP A 25 11.45 -16.64 10.83
CA ASP A 25 10.04 -16.51 11.29
C ASP A 25 9.47 -15.07 11.09
N GLN A 26 10.06 -14.33 10.15
CA GLN A 26 10.07 -12.87 10.11
C GLN A 26 8.71 -12.21 9.84
N PRO A 27 8.39 -11.10 10.55
CA PRO A 27 7.21 -10.29 10.31
C PRO A 27 7.13 -9.80 8.87
N TYR A 28 5.95 -9.88 8.27
CA TYR A 28 5.63 -9.13 7.06
C TYR A 28 4.56 -8.08 7.36
N LEU A 29 4.62 -6.98 6.61
CA LEU A 29 3.50 -6.05 6.52
C LEU A 29 2.63 -6.48 5.36
N ASP A 30 1.33 -6.51 5.57
CA ASP A 30 0.32 -6.63 4.55
C ASP A 30 -0.13 -5.23 4.14
N ALA A 31 0.10 -4.86 2.88
CA ALA A 31 -0.39 -3.61 2.31
C ALA A 31 -1.51 -3.86 1.31
N ILE A 32 -2.57 -3.04 1.38
CA ILE A 32 -3.68 -3.02 0.42
C ILE A 32 -3.96 -1.57 0.01
N ILE A 33 -4.24 -1.37 -1.28
CA ILE A 33 -4.77 -0.12 -1.82
C ILE A 33 -6.29 -0.29 -1.96
N THR A 34 -7.05 0.70 -1.50
CA THR A 34 -8.51 0.71 -1.60
C THR A 34 -9.01 1.90 -2.42
N VAL A 35 -10.16 1.72 -3.06
CA VAL A 35 -10.99 2.79 -3.61
C VAL A 35 -12.35 2.69 -2.94
N ASN A 36 -12.78 3.79 -2.31
CA ASN A 36 -14.02 3.86 -1.53
C ASN A 36 -14.11 2.73 -0.48
N GLY A 37 -12.97 2.41 0.15
CA GLY A 37 -12.87 1.33 1.15
C GLY A 37 -12.80 -0.09 0.59
N THR A 38 -12.94 -0.29 -0.73
CA THR A 38 -12.86 -1.60 -1.37
C THR A 38 -11.47 -1.84 -1.97
N PRO A 39 -10.80 -2.98 -1.72
CA PRO A 39 -9.52 -3.31 -2.35
C PRO A 39 -9.62 -3.28 -3.87
N ILE A 40 -8.68 -2.61 -4.54
CA ILE A 40 -8.67 -2.49 -6.01
C ILE A 40 -7.92 -3.60 -6.73
N PHE A 41 -7.21 -4.46 -5.98
CA PHE A 41 -6.51 -5.60 -6.52
C PHE A 41 -6.70 -6.81 -5.60
N GLY A 42 -7.27 -7.88 -6.16
CA GLY A 42 -7.66 -9.07 -5.42
C GLY A 42 -8.80 -8.84 -4.42
N ASP A 43 -8.97 -9.76 -3.47
CA ASP A 43 -9.87 -9.61 -2.32
C ASP A 43 -9.12 -9.08 -1.09
N THR A 44 -9.80 -8.94 0.06
CA THR A 44 -9.14 -8.58 1.32
C THR A 44 -8.12 -9.61 1.81
N SER A 45 -7.87 -10.71 1.09
CA SER A 45 -6.79 -11.67 1.36
C SER A 45 -5.59 -11.52 0.42
N THR A 46 -5.72 -10.68 -0.61
CA THR A 46 -4.66 -10.38 -1.56
C THR A 46 -3.80 -9.26 -1.00
N PHE A 47 -2.89 -9.67 -0.12
CA PHE A 47 -1.94 -8.77 0.52
C PHE A 47 -0.60 -8.81 -0.18
N PHE A 48 0.09 -7.67 -0.16
CA PHE A 48 1.50 -7.64 -0.48
C PHE A 48 2.32 -7.77 0.79
N LYS A 49 3.04 -8.88 0.91
CA LYS A 49 3.96 -9.13 2.03
C LYS A 49 5.23 -8.34 1.83
N ILE A 50 5.45 -7.34 2.67
CA ILE A 50 6.70 -6.57 2.73
C ILE A 50 7.57 -7.22 3.81
N PRO A 51 8.70 -7.85 3.46
CA PRO A 51 9.62 -8.37 4.45
C PRO A 51 10.09 -7.25 5.40
N ASN A 52 10.23 -7.57 6.69
CA ASN A 52 10.84 -6.65 7.64
C ASN A 52 12.23 -6.21 7.14
N ARG A 53 12.64 -4.95 7.36
CA ARG A 53 13.89 -4.35 6.84
C ARG A 53 13.97 -4.15 5.34
N SER A 54 12.86 -4.29 4.63
CA SER A 54 12.80 -4.00 3.21
C SER A 54 12.05 -2.69 2.97
N ALA A 55 12.44 -2.03 1.88
CA ALA A 55 11.59 -1.04 1.25
C ALA A 55 10.91 -1.71 0.06
N SER A 56 9.60 -1.59 -0.04
CA SER A 56 8.83 -2.06 -1.18
C SER A 56 7.98 -0.93 -1.72
N THR A 57 7.98 -0.80 -3.05
CA THR A 57 7.12 0.13 -3.77
C THR A 57 6.17 -0.65 -4.65
N TYR A 58 4.89 -0.35 -4.53
CA TYR A 58 3.83 -0.94 -5.33
C TYR A 58 3.19 0.14 -6.17
N VAL A 59 2.98 -0.18 -7.45
CA VAL A 59 2.40 0.72 -8.43
C VAL A 59 1.23 -0.01 -9.07
N VAL A 60 0.06 0.64 -9.08
CA VAL A 60 -1.13 0.14 -9.74
C VAL A 60 -1.75 1.25 -10.57
N GLN A 61 -2.40 0.87 -11.67
CA GLN A 61 -3.22 1.78 -12.45
C GLN A 61 -4.68 1.40 -12.29
N ALA A 62 -5.53 2.41 -12.04
CA ALA A 62 -6.96 2.23 -11.89
C ALA A 62 -7.71 3.36 -12.58
N SER A 63 -8.87 3.02 -13.16
CA SER A 63 -9.85 4.02 -13.58
C SER A 63 -10.60 4.51 -12.36
N LEU A 64 -10.55 5.80 -12.09
CA LEU A 64 -11.25 6.43 -10.96
C LEU A 64 -12.26 7.45 -11.47
N SER A 65 -13.35 7.60 -10.74
CA SER A 65 -14.35 8.64 -10.96
C SER A 65 -14.10 9.82 -10.03
N ALA A 66 -14.47 11.03 -10.48
CA ALA A 66 -14.44 12.21 -9.62
C ALA A 66 -15.17 11.95 -8.29
N GLY A 67 -14.50 12.22 -7.18
CA GLY A 67 -15.00 11.94 -5.82
C GLY A 67 -14.50 10.62 -5.22
N ASP A 68 -13.89 9.71 -5.98
CA ASP A 68 -13.38 8.44 -5.44
C ASP A 68 -12.28 8.66 -4.39
N GLU A 69 -12.38 7.96 -3.27
CA GLU A 69 -11.42 7.97 -2.18
C GLU A 69 -10.40 6.84 -2.32
N VAL A 70 -9.16 7.21 -2.66
CA VAL A 70 -8.04 6.27 -2.62
C VAL A 70 -7.49 6.20 -1.20
N GLY A 71 -7.47 5.00 -0.63
CA GLY A 71 -6.92 4.70 0.67
C GLY A 71 -5.77 3.69 0.60
N VAL A 72 -4.96 3.65 1.65
CA VAL A 72 -3.97 2.60 1.87
C VAL A 72 -4.13 2.08 3.28
N SER A 73 -4.23 0.75 3.41
CA SER A 73 -4.19 0.06 4.69
C SER A 73 -2.91 -0.75 4.79
N ILE A 74 -2.30 -0.72 5.97
CA ILE A 74 -1.13 -1.53 6.31
C ILE A 74 -1.45 -2.25 7.61
N SER A 75 -1.32 -3.57 7.61
CA SER A 75 -1.57 -4.41 8.79
C SER A 75 -0.45 -5.42 8.99
N SER A 76 -0.31 -5.90 10.22
CA SER A 76 0.53 -7.04 10.54
C SER A 76 -0.03 -7.74 11.77
N ASN A 77 0.23 -9.03 11.87
CA ASN A 77 -0.08 -9.85 13.04
C ASN A 77 1.03 -9.82 14.11
N PHE A 78 2.11 -9.05 13.90
CA PHE A 78 3.20 -8.89 14.86
C PHE A 78 3.02 -7.64 15.74
N LEU A 79 3.11 -7.82 17.05
CA LEU A 79 2.87 -6.78 18.08
C LEU A 79 3.95 -5.68 18.14
N ALA A 80 5.16 -5.94 17.63
CA ALA A 80 6.29 -5.01 17.71
C ALA A 80 6.88 -4.79 16.32
N LEU A 81 6.29 -3.85 15.57
CA LEU A 81 6.91 -3.29 14.38
C LEU A 81 7.62 -1.99 14.79
N GLY A 82 8.84 -1.80 14.30
CA GLY A 82 9.57 -0.54 14.47
C GLY A 82 8.89 0.62 13.75
N TYR A 83 9.62 1.71 13.51
CA TYR A 83 9.08 2.80 12.70
C TYR A 83 8.82 2.33 11.26
N ILE A 84 7.65 2.71 10.73
CA ILE A 84 7.25 2.43 9.35
C ILE A 84 7.11 3.76 8.64
N ASN A 85 7.95 3.99 7.64
CA ASN A 85 7.80 5.14 6.75
C ASN A 85 6.92 4.73 5.57
N ARG A 86 5.95 5.58 5.22
CA ARG A 86 5.01 5.35 4.12
C ARG A 86 4.81 6.61 3.30
N SER A 87 4.77 6.47 1.98
CA SER A 87 4.40 7.53 1.05
C SER A 87 3.40 7.03 0.03
N LEU A 88 2.29 7.75 -0.13
CA LEU A 88 1.29 7.52 -1.16
C LEU A 88 1.40 8.62 -2.21
N THR A 89 1.46 8.24 -3.48
CA THR A 89 1.41 9.14 -4.62
C THR A 89 0.27 8.71 -5.53
N ILE A 90 -0.54 9.68 -5.97
CA ILE A 90 -1.66 9.46 -6.87
C ILE A 90 -1.48 10.44 -8.01
N VAL A 91 -1.24 9.93 -9.23
CA VAL A 91 -0.97 10.74 -10.42
C VAL A 91 -2.00 10.41 -11.48
N GLN A 92 -2.70 11.43 -12.00
CA GLN A 92 -3.56 11.26 -13.17
C GLN A 92 -2.69 11.11 -14.42
N LEU A 93 -2.89 10.03 -15.15
CA LEU A 93 -2.18 9.74 -16.39
C LEU A 93 -2.95 10.22 -17.62
N SER A 94 -4.28 10.11 -17.57
CA SER A 94 -5.18 10.58 -18.63
C SER A 94 -6.56 10.88 -18.07
N ASN A 95 -7.31 11.71 -18.79
CA ASN A 95 -8.75 11.92 -18.60
C ASN A 95 -9.55 10.93 -19.45
#